data_AF-A0A0B2WZ91-F1
#
_entry.id   AF-A0A0B2WZ91-F1
#
_cell.length_a   1.000
_cell.length_b   1.000
_cell.length_c   1.000
_cell.angle_alpha   90.00
_cell.angle_beta   90.00
_cell.angle_gamma   90.00
#
_symmetry.space_group_name_H-M   'P 1'
#
loop_
_entity.id
_entity.type
_entity.pdbx_description
1 polymer ?
#
loop_
_entity_poly.entity_id
_entity_poly.type
_entity_poly.pdbx_seq_one_letter_code
_entity_poly.pdbx_strand_id
1 'polypeptide(L)'
;MDVEPPSYSQVTNNEEYLLPPATLRISGHVIYSDSSAAEPLYELSHELIHLRDTTRSMTVKRLDIMVKPSPSPTGPPSHAVTQKRHIYNLKHPGIITGPVFLYNAESLSRHSLCSFGMSTYRPRLFSLANGFRVHRVAKGPFNEVIAQGLLFSAVSTKARAVRYEWSGERGEILARELDSGQGPELFITKELSLRKRDALVTAWVLRMWWELAGSGEYEL
;
A
#
# COMPACT_ATOMS: atom_id res chain seq x y z
N MET A 1 -37.59 -10.70 -30.26
CA MET A 1 -36.42 -9.80 -30.30
C MET A 1 -35.51 -10.27 -29.20
N ASP A 2 -34.48 -11.04 -29.55
CA ASP A 2 -33.50 -11.53 -28.58
C ASP A 2 -32.53 -10.39 -28.27
N VAL A 3 -32.50 -9.98 -27.00
CA VAL A 3 -31.54 -9.00 -26.50
C VAL A 3 -30.24 -9.74 -26.26
N GLU A 4 -29.31 -9.60 -27.21
CA GLU A 4 -27.95 -10.12 -27.07
C GLU A 4 -27.29 -9.45 -25.84
N PRO A 5 -26.81 -10.23 -24.85
CA PRO A 5 -26.16 -9.67 -23.69
C PRO A 5 -24.84 -8.98 -24.10
N PRO A 6 -24.43 -7.89 -23.43
CA PRO A 6 -23.25 -7.14 -23.84
C PRO A 6 -22.00 -8.01 -23.83
N SER A 7 -21.22 -7.94 -24.92
CA SER A 7 -19.92 -8.57 -25.05
C SER A 7 -18.93 -7.97 -24.06
N TYR A 8 -18.51 -8.75 -23.05
CA TYR A 8 -17.51 -8.34 -22.05
C TYR A 8 -16.06 -8.31 -22.57
N SER A 9 -15.86 -8.57 -23.85
CA SER A 9 -14.55 -8.60 -24.49
C SER A 9 -14.21 -7.23 -25.06
N GLN A 10 -13.84 -6.31 -24.16
CA GLN A 10 -12.93 -5.16 -24.37
C GLN A 10 -13.17 -4.12 -23.26
N VAL A 11 -12.91 -4.49 -22.01
CA VAL A 11 -12.53 -3.47 -21.01
C VAL A 11 -11.16 -2.99 -21.45
N THR A 12 -11.14 -1.92 -22.23
CA THR A 12 -9.93 -1.14 -22.46
C THR A 12 -9.40 -0.76 -21.09
N ASN A 13 -8.17 -1.18 -20.82
CA ASN A 13 -7.50 -1.21 -19.51
C ASN A 13 -7.09 0.20 -19.01
N ASN A 14 -7.91 1.21 -19.30
CA ASN A 14 -7.64 2.64 -19.12
C ASN A 14 -8.71 3.39 -18.33
N GLU A 15 -9.85 2.76 -17.99
CA GLU A 15 -10.69 3.28 -16.92
C GLU A 15 -10.00 2.95 -15.59
N GLU A 16 -9.56 3.96 -14.84
CA GLU A 16 -9.12 3.76 -13.47
C GLU A 16 -10.31 3.24 -12.66
N TYR A 17 -10.45 1.92 -12.56
CA TYR A 17 -11.42 1.30 -11.68
C TYR A 17 -11.26 1.88 -10.27
N LEU A 18 -12.30 2.57 -9.83
CA LEU A 18 -12.41 3.10 -8.48
C LEU A 18 -12.90 1.97 -7.58
N LEU A 19 -12.08 1.63 -6.59
CA LEU A 19 -12.43 0.63 -5.59
C LEU A 19 -13.21 1.31 -4.46
N PRO A 20 -14.30 0.68 -3.97
CA PRO A 20 -15.14 1.24 -2.92
C PRO A 20 -14.41 1.30 -1.57
N PRO A 21 -14.80 2.18 -0.63
CA PRO A 21 -14.31 2.17 0.75
C PRO A 21 -14.28 0.75 1.34
N ALA A 22 -13.27 0.45 2.14
CA ALA A 22 -13.06 -0.89 2.70
C ALA A 22 -12.20 -0.82 3.96
N THR A 23 -12.39 -1.78 4.87
CA THR A 23 -11.47 -1.97 6.01
C THR A 23 -10.49 -3.07 5.69
N LEU A 24 -9.20 -2.75 5.74
CA LEU A 24 -8.12 -3.70 5.51
C LEU A 24 -7.53 -4.17 6.83
N ARG A 25 -7.24 -5.46 6.94
CA ARG A 25 -6.65 -6.08 8.13
C ARG A 25 -5.44 -6.91 7.78
N ILE A 26 -4.39 -6.82 8.58
CA ILE A 26 -3.19 -7.63 8.41
C ILE A 26 -3.25 -8.84 9.34
N SER A 27 -3.02 -10.02 8.79
CA SER A 27 -2.84 -11.27 9.53
C SER A 27 -1.62 -12.00 9.00
N GLY A 28 -0.58 -12.13 9.81
CA GLY A 28 0.71 -12.67 9.40
C GLY A 28 1.35 -11.85 8.27
N HIS A 29 1.47 -12.46 7.08
CA HIS A 29 2.05 -11.85 5.88
C HIS A 29 1.00 -11.52 4.81
N VAL A 30 -0.30 -11.58 5.12
CA VAL A 30 -1.37 -11.32 4.16
C VAL A 30 -2.30 -10.21 4.66
N ILE A 31 -2.93 -9.51 3.71
CA ILE A 31 -3.86 -8.41 3.98
C ILE A 31 -5.22 -8.76 3.38
N TYR A 32 -6.25 -8.74 4.23
CA TYR A 32 -7.64 -9.03 3.88
C TYR A 32 -8.49 -7.77 3.84
N SER A 33 -9.62 -7.85 3.16
CA SER A 33 -10.70 -6.88 3.27
C SER A 33 -11.78 -7.40 4.23
N ASP A 34 -12.44 -6.51 4.96
CA ASP A 34 -13.64 -6.85 5.74
C ASP A 34 -14.77 -7.42 4.88
N SER A 35 -14.85 -6.98 3.62
CA SER A 35 -15.82 -7.48 2.64
C SER A 35 -15.62 -8.95 2.25
N SER A 36 -14.42 -9.52 2.45
CA SER A 36 -14.13 -10.94 2.18
C SER A 36 -12.96 -11.42 3.04
N ALA A 37 -13.28 -12.08 4.16
CA ALA A 37 -12.27 -12.67 5.04
C ALA A 37 -11.60 -13.93 4.44
N ALA A 38 -12.18 -14.52 3.40
CA ALA A 38 -11.69 -15.76 2.80
C ALA A 38 -10.60 -15.52 1.73
N GLU A 39 -10.58 -14.34 1.11
CA GLU A 39 -9.70 -14.05 -0.03
C GLU A 39 -8.75 -12.90 0.30
N PRO A 40 -7.44 -13.18 0.45
CA PRO A 40 -6.46 -12.12 0.69
C PRO A 40 -6.31 -11.23 -0.54
N LEU A 41 -6.19 -9.92 -0.32
CA LEU A 41 -5.97 -8.93 -1.38
C LEU A 41 -4.49 -8.67 -1.65
N TYR A 42 -3.67 -8.77 -0.60
CA TYR A 42 -2.22 -8.55 -0.69
C TYR A 42 -1.45 -9.63 0.07
N GLU A 43 -0.22 -9.87 -0.40
CA GLU A 43 0.76 -10.77 0.19
C GLU A 43 2.09 -10.03 0.34
N LEU A 44 2.64 -10.10 1.54
CA LEU A 44 3.96 -9.60 1.92
C LEU A 44 4.94 -10.78 1.89
N SER A 45 6.21 -10.53 1.56
CA SER A 45 7.24 -11.57 1.65
C SER A 45 7.62 -11.94 3.10
N HIS A 46 7.28 -11.08 4.05
CA HIS A 46 7.61 -11.24 5.47
C HIS A 46 6.39 -10.86 6.32
N GLU A 47 6.23 -11.53 7.45
CA GLU A 47 5.29 -11.07 8.46
C GLU A 47 5.82 -9.81 9.15
N LEU A 48 4.93 -8.88 9.49
CA LEU A 48 5.34 -7.61 10.07
C LEU A 48 6.09 -7.78 11.40
N ILE A 49 5.68 -8.75 12.22
CA ILE A 49 6.27 -9.01 13.54
C ILE A 49 7.76 -9.42 13.47
N HIS A 50 8.21 -9.91 12.32
CA HIS A 50 9.59 -10.35 12.09
C HIS A 50 10.47 -9.25 11.50
N LEU A 51 9.90 -8.07 11.22
CA LEU A 51 10.66 -6.97 10.65
C LEU A 51 11.56 -6.34 11.70
N ARG A 52 12.83 -6.16 11.31
CA ARG A 52 13.89 -5.56 12.13
C ARG A 52 14.57 -4.46 11.32
N ASP A 53 15.39 -3.66 11.99
CA ASP A 53 16.29 -2.71 11.33
C ASP A 53 17.30 -3.40 10.39
N THR A 54 17.66 -4.65 10.69
CA THR A 54 18.52 -5.45 9.81
C THR A 54 17.80 -5.98 8.56
N THR A 55 16.47 -5.96 8.53
CA THR A 55 15.73 -6.30 7.33
C THR A 55 16.03 -5.22 6.27
N ARG A 56 16.48 -5.63 5.09
CA ARG A 56 16.87 -4.67 4.03
C ARG A 56 15.84 -4.55 2.92
N SER A 57 15.01 -5.57 2.73
CA SER A 57 13.95 -5.55 1.73
C SER A 57 12.76 -6.43 2.11
N MET A 58 11.59 -6.07 1.58
CA MET A 58 10.42 -6.94 1.49
C MET A 58 9.64 -6.65 0.21
N THR A 59 8.87 -7.61 -0.28
CA THR A 59 8.02 -7.42 -1.45
C THR A 59 6.57 -7.28 -1.06
N VAL A 60 5.83 -6.43 -1.75
CA VAL A 60 4.37 -6.36 -1.70
C VAL A 60 3.82 -6.88 -3.02
N LYS A 61 2.96 -7.89 -2.94
CA LYS A 61 2.25 -8.47 -4.08
C LYS A 61 0.74 -8.24 -3.91
N ARG A 62 0.09 -7.86 -4.99
CA ARG A 62 -1.38 -7.84 -5.09
C ARG A 62 -1.87 -9.18 -5.62
N LEU A 63 -2.98 -9.67 -5.07
CA LEU A 63 -3.62 -10.91 -5.46
C LEU A 63 -4.85 -10.58 -6.29
N ASP A 64 -4.72 -10.69 -7.62
CA ASP A 64 -5.82 -10.42 -8.54
C ASP A 64 -6.61 -11.69 -8.81
N ILE A 65 -7.94 -11.61 -8.76
CA ILE A 65 -8.80 -12.72 -9.16
C ILE A 65 -9.06 -12.59 -10.66
N MET A 66 -8.56 -13.56 -11.43
CA MET A 66 -8.79 -13.64 -12.87
C MET A 66 -9.70 -14.82 -13.16
N VAL A 67 -10.86 -14.56 -13.75
CA VAL A 67 -11.73 -15.63 -14.24
C VAL A 67 -11.18 -16.10 -15.57
N LYS A 68 -10.66 -17.34 -15.61
CA LYS A 68 -10.24 -17.94 -16.88
C LYS A 68 -11.49 -18.48 -17.58
N PRO A 69 -11.80 -18.01 -18.81
CA PRO A 69 -12.91 -18.54 -19.57
C PRO A 69 -12.66 -20.01 -19.90
N SER A 70 -13.72 -20.83 -19.87
CA SER A 70 -13.63 -22.23 -20.27
C SER A 70 -13.09 -22.33 -21.71
N PRO A 71 -12.09 -23.19 -21.97
CA PRO A 71 -11.52 -23.37 -23.31
C PRO A 71 -12.49 -24.10 -24.27
N SER A 72 -13.58 -24.69 -23.77
CA SER A 72 -14.61 -25.28 -24.63
C SER A 72 -16.02 -25.16 -24.04
N PRO A 73 -17.06 -25.06 -24.87
CA PRO A 73 -18.46 -25.00 -24.42
C PRO A 73 -18.93 -26.29 -23.72
N THR A 74 -18.21 -27.40 -23.87
CA THR A 74 -18.42 -28.69 -23.19
C THR A 74 -17.37 -28.99 -22.11
N GLY A 75 -16.46 -28.06 -21.85
CA GLY A 75 -15.37 -28.19 -20.88
C GLY A 75 -15.76 -27.79 -19.45
N PRO A 76 -14.87 -27.98 -18.47
CA PRO A 76 -15.12 -27.55 -17.09
C PRO A 76 -15.45 -26.05 -17.03
N PRO A 77 -16.33 -25.62 -16.11
CA PRO A 77 -16.75 -24.23 -16.02
C PRO A 77 -15.56 -23.28 -15.80
N SER A 78 -15.74 -22.03 -16.23
CA SER A 78 -14.79 -20.96 -15.95
C SER A 78 -14.46 -20.93 -14.46
N HIS A 79 -13.17 -20.94 -14.14
CA HIS A 79 -12.69 -20.98 -12.76
C HIS A 79 -11.90 -19.72 -12.44
N ALA A 80 -12.06 -19.24 -11.21
CA ALA A 80 -11.29 -18.15 -10.67
C ALA A 80 -9.86 -18.62 -10.41
N VAL A 81 -8.88 -17.87 -10.91
CA VAL A 81 -7.44 -18.10 -10.67
C VAL A 81 -6.86 -16.85 -10.03
N THR A 82 -6.20 -17.03 -8.89
CA THR A 82 -5.46 -15.95 -8.24
C THR A 82 -4.13 -15.69 -8.95
N GLN A 83 -4.00 -14.53 -9.58
CA GLN A 83 -2.76 -14.04 -10.17
C GLN A 83 -2.01 -13.16 -9.17
N LYS A 84 -0.80 -13.58 -8.79
CA LYS A 84 0.08 -12.76 -7.94
C LYS A 84 0.80 -11.72 -8.79
N ARG A 85 0.60 -10.44 -8.50
CA ARG A 85 1.28 -9.32 -9.16
C ARG A 85 2.22 -8.61 -8.20
N HIS A 86 3.50 -8.56 -8.54
CA HIS A 86 4.50 -7.83 -7.75
C HIS A 86 4.37 -6.33 -8.01
N ILE A 87 3.97 -5.55 -7.00
CA ILE A 87 3.69 -4.12 -7.14
C ILE A 87 4.83 -3.24 -6.63
N TYR A 88 5.43 -3.59 -5.48
CA TYR A 88 6.51 -2.80 -4.87
C TYR A 88 7.56 -3.66 -4.19
N ASN A 89 8.81 -3.22 -4.29
CA ASN A 89 9.89 -3.60 -3.38
C ASN A 89 10.03 -2.52 -2.31
N LEU A 90 9.75 -2.84 -1.06
CA LEU A 90 10.08 -1.98 0.07
C LEU A 90 11.54 -2.20 0.47
N LYS A 91 12.27 -1.13 0.77
CA LYS A 91 13.69 -1.15 1.10
C LYS A 91 14.00 -0.32 2.35
N HIS A 92 14.97 -0.81 3.12
CA HIS A 92 15.57 -0.12 4.25
C HIS A 92 17.11 -0.33 4.26
N PRO A 93 17.88 0.50 3.55
CA PRO A 93 19.33 0.32 3.39
C PRO A 93 20.14 0.76 4.62
N GLY A 94 21.26 0.08 4.90
CA GLY A 94 22.05 0.21 6.13
C GLY A 94 23.23 1.20 6.18
N ILE A 95 23.37 2.13 5.22
CA ILE A 95 24.44 3.18 5.11
C ILE A 95 25.83 2.62 4.66
N ILE A 96 26.50 3.12 3.61
CA ILE A 96 27.43 4.29 3.54
C ILE A 96 27.11 5.29 2.39
N THR A 97 26.22 4.93 1.45
CA THR A 97 25.76 5.80 0.34
C THR A 97 24.23 5.85 0.28
N GLY A 98 23.60 6.00 1.46
CA GLY A 98 22.16 5.81 1.63
C GLY A 98 21.29 6.69 0.70
N PRO A 99 20.14 6.18 0.23
CA PRO A 99 19.18 6.98 -0.53
C PRO A 99 18.61 8.12 0.33
N VAL A 100 18.01 9.11 -0.32
CA VAL A 100 17.34 10.26 0.35
C VAL A 100 16.31 9.82 1.40
N PHE A 101 15.75 8.61 1.28
CA PHE A 101 14.78 8.07 2.21
C PHE A 101 15.25 6.74 2.81
N LEU A 102 15.40 6.72 4.15
CA LEU A 102 15.76 5.54 4.94
C LEU A 102 14.82 4.35 4.72
N TYR A 103 13.56 4.63 4.40
CA TYR A 103 12.55 3.66 4.05
C TYR A 103 11.90 4.10 2.74
N ASN A 104 11.91 3.23 1.72
CA ASN A 104 11.36 3.56 0.41
C ASN A 104 10.66 2.36 -0.24
N ALA A 105 9.80 2.67 -1.20
CA ALA A 105 9.08 1.74 -2.04
C ALA A 105 9.48 1.97 -3.50
N GLU A 106 10.13 0.98 -4.10
CA GLU A 106 10.43 0.97 -5.52
C GLU A 106 9.30 0.31 -6.29
N SER A 107 8.71 1.08 -7.21
CA SER A 107 7.73 0.58 -8.18
C SER A 107 8.40 -0.35 -9.18
N LEU A 108 7.83 -1.55 -9.37
CA LEU A 108 8.29 -2.53 -10.36
C LEU A 108 7.31 -2.73 -11.52
N SER A 109 6.13 -2.15 -11.43
CA SER A 109 5.03 -2.39 -12.36
C SER A 109 4.63 -1.08 -13.03
N ARG A 110 4.32 -1.13 -14.33
CA ARG A 110 3.63 -0.02 -15.03
C ARG A 110 2.26 0.30 -14.43
N HIS A 111 1.73 -0.61 -13.62
CA HIS A 111 0.46 -0.46 -12.91
C HIS A 111 0.61 0.12 -11.49
N SER A 112 1.83 0.31 -11.00
CA SER A 112 2.08 1.01 -9.74
C SER A 112 2.02 2.53 -9.97
N LEU A 113 1.63 3.28 -8.95
CA LEU A 113 1.40 4.72 -9.08
C LEU A 113 2.70 5.50 -9.31
N CYS A 114 3.70 5.25 -8.48
CA CYS A 114 5.06 5.80 -8.57
C CYS A 114 5.94 5.12 -7.53
N SER A 115 7.26 5.22 -7.63
CA SER A 115 8.14 4.98 -6.48
C SER A 115 7.95 6.09 -5.44
N PHE A 116 8.17 5.80 -4.17
CA PHE A 116 8.05 6.78 -3.10
C PHE A 116 8.96 6.48 -1.92
N GLY A 117 9.24 7.50 -1.11
CA GLY A 117 10.05 7.39 0.11
C GLY A 117 9.33 7.98 1.31
N MET A 118 9.69 7.52 2.51
CA MET A 118 9.07 7.93 3.77
C MET A 118 10.04 8.75 4.62
N SER A 119 9.53 9.83 5.20
CA SER A 119 10.21 10.64 6.21
C SER A 119 9.29 10.87 7.41
N THR A 120 9.85 11.11 8.58
CA THR A 120 9.12 11.51 9.79
C THR A 120 9.16 13.03 9.97
N TYR A 121 8.24 13.56 10.78
CA TYR A 121 8.27 14.94 11.26
C TYR A 121 7.48 15.05 12.57
N ARG A 122 7.71 16.10 13.36
CA ARG A 122 6.89 16.39 14.54
C ARG A 122 5.69 17.26 14.12
N PRO A 123 4.44 16.75 14.17
CA PRO A 123 3.29 17.46 13.63
C PRO A 123 2.83 18.63 14.50
N ARG A 124 3.17 18.63 15.78
CA ARG A 124 2.88 19.70 16.74
C ARG A 124 4.06 19.88 17.68
N LEU A 125 4.23 21.11 18.19
CA LEU A 125 5.17 21.39 19.26
C LEU A 125 4.87 20.45 20.45
N PHE A 126 5.90 19.77 20.96
CA PHE A 126 5.80 18.79 22.06
C PHE A 126 4.95 17.52 21.77
N SER A 127 4.66 17.20 20.51
CA SER A 127 4.06 15.90 20.17
C SER A 127 5.05 14.77 20.47
N LEU A 128 4.62 13.78 21.26
CA LEU A 128 5.38 12.53 21.49
C LEU A 128 5.30 11.58 20.29
N ALA A 129 4.28 11.73 19.44
CA ALA A 129 4.10 10.90 18.27
C ALA A 129 4.55 11.62 17.01
N ASN A 130 5.36 10.93 16.20
CA ASN A 130 5.79 11.38 14.88
C ASN A 130 4.61 11.35 13.91
N GLY A 131 4.58 12.32 13.00
CA GLY A 131 3.85 12.22 11.74
C GLY A 131 4.77 11.65 10.66
N PHE A 132 4.17 11.11 9.61
CA PHE A 132 4.89 10.56 8.46
C PHE A 132 4.50 11.32 7.20
N ARG A 133 5.47 11.53 6.32
CA ARG A 133 5.26 12.03 4.96
C ARG A 133 5.79 10.99 3.99
N VAL A 134 4.99 10.71 2.97
CA VAL A 134 5.32 9.84 1.86
C VAL A 134 5.50 10.73 0.65
N HIS A 135 6.69 10.78 0.11
CA HIS A 135 7.04 11.62 -1.02
C HIS A 135 7.19 10.79 -2.27
N ARG A 136 6.69 11.28 -3.41
CA ARG A 136 7.00 10.65 -4.69
C ARG A 136 8.50 10.71 -4.91
N VAL A 137 9.04 9.70 -5.58
CA VAL A 137 10.46 9.61 -5.88
C VAL A 137 10.64 9.52 -7.39
N ALA A 138 11.56 10.31 -7.91
CA ALA A 138 12.08 10.17 -9.26
C ALA A 138 13.60 9.99 -9.24
N LYS A 139 14.12 9.59 -10.40
CA LYS A 139 15.56 9.52 -10.64
C LYS A 139 16.02 10.84 -11.26
N GLY A 140 17.03 11.44 -10.65
CA GLY A 140 17.72 12.61 -11.16
C GLY A 140 18.68 12.27 -12.31
N PRO A 141 19.32 13.29 -12.91
CA PRO A 141 20.22 13.14 -14.04
C PRO A 141 21.42 12.22 -13.76
N PHE A 142 21.89 12.15 -12.52
CA PHE A 142 22.99 11.29 -12.10
C PHE A 142 22.52 10.06 -11.33
N ASN A 143 21.27 9.64 -11.59
CA ASN A 143 20.61 8.51 -10.95
C ASN A 143 20.45 8.71 -9.42
N GLU A 144 20.51 9.96 -8.93
CA GLU A 144 20.13 10.27 -7.56
C GLU A 144 18.61 10.14 -7.34
N VAL A 145 18.20 9.77 -6.13
CA VAL A 145 16.79 9.70 -5.74
C VAL A 145 16.34 11.10 -5.34
N ILE A 146 15.36 11.69 -6.04
CA ILE A 146 14.87 13.04 -5.75
C ILE A 146 13.40 12.96 -5.31
N ALA A 147 13.07 13.68 -4.22
CA ALA A 147 11.70 13.85 -3.76
C ALA A 147 10.90 14.76 -4.72
N GLN A 148 9.75 14.29 -5.20
CA GLN A 148 8.86 14.98 -6.15
C GLN A 148 7.48 15.24 -5.54
N GLY A 149 7.45 15.97 -4.43
CA GLY A 149 6.21 16.36 -3.77
C GLY A 149 5.57 15.26 -2.93
N LEU A 150 4.54 15.67 -2.18
CA LEU A 150 3.85 14.82 -1.22
C LEU A 150 2.86 13.90 -1.93
N LEU A 151 2.89 12.60 -1.60
CA LEU A 151 1.91 11.63 -2.02
C LEU A 151 0.86 11.40 -0.93
N PHE A 152 1.32 11.12 0.29
CA PHE A 152 0.48 10.91 1.46
C PHE A 152 1.10 11.53 2.70
N SER A 153 0.28 11.83 3.70
CA SER A 153 0.72 12.10 5.06
C SER A 153 -0.05 11.23 6.04
N ALA A 154 0.60 10.77 7.10
CA ALA A 154 -0.04 10.07 8.21
C ALA A 154 0.21 10.85 9.49
N VAL A 155 -0.85 11.34 10.14
CA VAL A 155 -0.74 12.18 11.33
C VAL A 155 -1.39 11.48 12.50
N SER A 156 -0.68 11.39 13.62
CA SER A 156 -1.23 10.83 14.84
C SER A 156 -2.38 11.69 15.36
N THR A 157 -3.40 11.05 15.91
CA THR A 157 -4.57 11.74 16.45
C THR A 157 -4.77 11.42 17.93
N LYS A 158 -5.49 12.31 18.63
CA LYS A 158 -5.90 12.10 20.02
C LYS A 158 -7.25 11.37 20.12
N ALA A 159 -7.89 11.08 18.98
CA ALA A 159 -9.17 10.41 18.94
C ALA A 159 -9.06 8.97 19.47
N ARG A 160 -9.98 8.60 20.37
CA ARG A 160 -10.07 7.25 20.93
C ARG A 160 -10.39 6.28 19.78
N ALA A 161 -9.49 5.31 19.54
CA ALA A 161 -9.54 4.29 18.48
C ALA A 161 -8.95 4.63 17.10
N VAL A 162 -8.35 5.81 16.88
CA VAL A 162 -7.61 6.10 15.64
C VAL A 162 -6.16 6.40 15.98
N ARG A 163 -5.25 5.64 15.38
CA ARG A 163 -3.82 5.80 15.59
C ARG A 163 -3.25 6.88 14.66
N TYR A 164 -3.57 6.79 13.38
CA TYR A 164 -3.13 7.74 12.35
C TYR A 164 -4.27 8.07 11.40
N GLU A 165 -4.38 9.34 11.03
CA GLU A 165 -5.19 9.76 9.89
C GLU A 165 -4.30 9.91 8.66
N TRP A 166 -4.64 9.17 7.61
CA TRP A 166 -3.94 9.18 6.34
C TRP A 166 -4.63 10.15 5.39
N SER A 167 -3.90 11.15 4.92
CA SER A 167 -4.37 12.17 3.99
C SER A 167 -3.62 12.12 2.67
N GLY A 168 -4.28 12.48 1.58
CA GLY A 168 -3.67 12.63 0.27
C GLY A 168 -2.86 13.91 0.12
N GLU A 169 -2.38 14.14 -1.09
CA GLU A 169 -1.59 15.32 -1.49
C GLU A 169 -2.30 16.65 -1.18
N ARG A 170 -3.64 16.70 -1.26
CA ARG A 170 -4.42 17.92 -1.03
C ARG A 170 -4.95 18.01 0.42
N GLY A 171 -4.47 17.14 1.31
CA GLY A 171 -4.93 17.07 2.70
C GLY A 171 -6.28 16.40 2.88
N GLU A 172 -6.85 15.80 1.83
CA GLU A 172 -8.09 15.06 1.95
C GLU A 172 -7.88 13.75 2.71
N ILE A 173 -8.69 13.48 3.73
CA ILE A 173 -8.61 12.20 4.46
C ILE A 173 -8.97 11.07 3.49
N LEU A 174 -8.06 10.09 3.38
CA LEU A 174 -8.19 8.89 2.57
C LEU A 174 -8.46 7.67 3.43
N ALA A 175 -7.78 7.55 4.57
CA ALA A 175 -7.93 6.40 5.46
C ALA A 175 -7.66 6.74 6.92
N ARG A 176 -8.06 5.84 7.82
CA ARG A 176 -7.76 5.89 9.25
C ARG A 176 -7.16 4.57 9.69
N GLU A 177 -6.00 4.63 10.31
CA GLU A 177 -5.40 3.47 10.97
C GLU A 177 -6.08 3.31 12.33
N LEU A 178 -6.75 2.19 12.54
CA LEU A 178 -7.56 1.95 13.74
C LEU A 178 -6.77 1.20 14.80
N ASP A 179 -7.10 1.46 16.06
CA ASP A 179 -6.60 0.73 17.22
C ASP A 179 -7.69 -0.21 17.74
N SER A 180 -7.83 -1.38 17.11
CA SER A 180 -8.89 -2.35 17.39
C SER A 180 -8.50 -3.43 18.39
N GLY A 181 -7.23 -3.47 18.82
CA GLY A 181 -6.67 -4.53 19.67
C GLY A 181 -6.56 -5.92 18.99
N GLN A 182 -7.07 -6.10 17.77
CA GLN A 182 -7.03 -7.34 16.99
C GLN A 182 -5.88 -7.37 15.97
N GLY A 183 -4.99 -6.37 16.02
CA GLY A 183 -3.90 -6.17 15.08
C GLY A 183 -4.07 -4.89 14.25
N PRO A 184 -3.17 -4.65 13.28
CA PRO A 184 -3.22 -3.46 12.45
C PRO A 184 -4.44 -3.46 11.50
N GLU A 185 -5.25 -2.40 11.58
CA GLU A 185 -6.39 -2.18 10.69
C GLU A 185 -6.31 -0.81 9.99
N LEU A 186 -6.65 -0.76 8.72
CA LEU A 186 -6.71 0.45 7.91
C LEU A 186 -8.10 0.60 7.29
N PHE A 187 -8.89 1.55 7.79
CA PHE A 187 -10.18 1.89 7.22
C PHE A 187 -10.02 2.94 6.12
N ILE A 188 -10.15 2.51 4.86
CA ILE A 188 -10.17 3.38 3.68
C ILE A 188 -11.55 4.02 3.58
N THR A 189 -11.60 5.35 3.69
CA THR A 189 -12.82 6.13 3.86
C THR A 189 -13.48 6.58 2.55
N LYS A 190 -12.76 6.45 1.42
CA LYS A 190 -13.18 6.96 0.12
C LYS A 190 -12.89 5.97 -1.00
N GLU A 191 -13.58 6.16 -2.10
CA GLU A 191 -13.23 5.50 -3.35
C GLU A 191 -11.82 5.90 -3.79
N LEU A 192 -11.02 4.93 -4.21
CA LEU A 192 -9.66 5.14 -4.66
C LEU A 192 -9.41 4.36 -5.93
N SER A 193 -8.66 4.93 -6.88
CA SER A 193 -8.14 4.13 -7.98
C SER A 193 -7.28 3.00 -7.42
N LEU A 194 -7.30 1.86 -8.10
CA LEU A 194 -6.50 0.68 -7.73
C LEU A 194 -5.04 1.04 -7.43
N ARG A 195 -4.42 1.89 -8.27
CA ARG A 195 -3.02 2.31 -8.09
C ARG A 195 -2.81 3.14 -6.84
N LYS A 196 -3.74 4.05 -6.52
CA LYS A 196 -3.68 4.90 -5.32
C LYS A 196 -3.91 4.06 -4.06
N ARG A 197 -4.80 3.06 -4.10
CA ARG A 197 -4.97 2.09 -3.01
C ARG A 197 -3.72 1.24 -2.80
N ASP A 198 -3.16 0.68 -3.86
CA ASP A 198 -1.94 -0.14 -3.79
C ASP A 198 -0.77 0.66 -3.18
N ALA A 199 -0.62 1.94 -3.57
CA ALA A 199 0.38 2.83 -2.98
C ALA A 199 0.09 3.15 -1.51
N LEU A 200 -1.17 3.41 -1.15
CA LEU A 200 -1.58 3.71 0.24
C LEU A 200 -1.35 2.50 1.16
N VAL A 201 -1.72 1.30 0.74
CA VAL A 201 -1.51 0.05 1.49
C VAL A 201 -0.01 -0.21 1.66
N THR A 202 0.76 -0.01 0.60
CA THR A 202 2.23 -0.18 0.64
C THR A 202 2.88 0.86 1.57
N ALA A 203 2.41 2.11 1.55
CA ALA A 203 2.85 3.15 2.48
C ALA A 203 2.49 2.81 3.93
N TRP A 204 1.31 2.27 4.19
CA TRP A 204 0.90 1.81 5.52
C TRP A 204 1.83 0.71 6.04
N VAL A 205 2.15 -0.30 5.22
CA VAL A 205 3.13 -1.34 5.54
C VAL A 205 4.51 -0.76 5.83
N LEU A 206 4.98 0.19 5.01
CA LEU A 206 6.27 0.83 5.20
C LEU A 206 6.34 1.62 6.53
N ARG A 207 5.24 2.26 6.93
CA ARG A 207 5.12 2.97 8.22
C ARG A 207 5.20 1.99 9.39
N MET A 208 4.52 0.85 9.30
CA MET A 208 4.60 -0.21 10.32
C MET A 208 6.02 -0.75 10.42
N TRP A 209 6.70 -0.96 9.30
CA TRP A 209 8.10 -1.38 9.30
C TRP A 209 8.99 -0.37 10.02
N TRP A 210 8.85 0.93 9.71
CA TRP A 210 9.59 1.99 10.41
C TRP A 210 9.47 1.86 11.93
N GLU A 211 8.24 1.72 12.41
CA GLU A 211 7.97 1.65 13.85
C GLU A 211 8.52 0.36 14.48
N LEU A 212 8.32 -0.79 13.83
CA LEU A 212 8.74 -2.11 14.33
C LEU A 212 10.26 -2.30 14.29
N ALA A 213 10.94 -1.66 13.35
CA ALA A 213 12.39 -1.65 13.26
C ALA A 213 13.05 -0.75 14.32
N GLY A 214 12.29 0.07 15.05
CA GLY A 214 12.84 0.93 16.10
C GLY A 214 13.63 2.13 15.58
N SER A 215 13.47 2.52 14.32
CA SER A 215 14.19 3.65 13.69
C SER A 215 13.68 5.03 14.12
N GLY A 216 13.20 5.14 15.37
CA GLY A 216 12.76 6.37 16.02
C GLY A 216 13.87 7.21 16.67
N GLU A 217 15.13 6.78 16.61
CA GLU A 217 16.27 7.49 17.26
C GLU A 217 17.22 8.23 16.31
N TYR A 218 16.96 8.26 15.00
CA TYR A 218 17.74 9.06 14.06
C TYR A 218 16.98 10.32 13.65
N GLU A 219 16.97 11.33 14.53
CA GLU A 219 16.72 12.71 14.11
C GLU A 219 17.98 13.20 13.38
N LEU A 220 17.83 13.63 12.12
CA LEU A 220 18.85 14.36 11.37
C LEU A 220 19.01 15.77 11.92
#